data_AF-A0A8H7D2K8-F1
#
_entry.id   AF-A0A8H7D2K8-F1
#
_cell.length_a   1.000
_cell.length_b   1.000
_cell.length_c   1.000
_cell.angle_alpha   90.00
_cell.angle_beta   90.00
_cell.angle_gamma   90.00
#
_symmetry.space_group_name_H-M   'P 1'
#
loop_
_entity.id
_entity.type
_entity.pdbx_description
1 polymer ?
#
loop_
_entity_poly.entity_id
_entity_poly.type
_entity_poly.pdbx_seq_one_letter_code
_entity_poly.pdbx_strand_id
1 'polypeptide(L)'
;MAQLLASLNRSIKCGDIRPKQELKRCSGCLSAYYCSRKCQANDWRRGGHRQTCGPREYSPTSTKDRSFFLALVLHTHRTQQEKITQKHRLFKQKYPEEIPFIMLDFTTGTCEIHVRSSGDVPSEYVVDMERAASSGGELQLYLMKVLDGTLMESGKRQMTLIWSFPLRIGNHSAPV
;
A
#
# COMPACT_ATOMS: atom_id res chain seq x y z
N MET A 1 2.17 6.08 -23.75
CA MET A 1 3.36 6.01 -22.86
C MET A 1 3.04 5.60 -21.42
N ALA A 2 1.90 6.00 -20.82
CA ALA A 2 1.56 5.66 -19.42
C ALA A 2 1.19 4.18 -19.14
N GLN A 3 0.84 3.39 -20.16
CA GLN A 3 0.47 1.97 -20.02
C GLN A 3 1.65 1.02 -19.71
N LEU A 4 2.90 1.44 -19.95
CA LEU A 4 4.09 0.59 -19.76
C LEU A 4 4.62 0.56 -18.33
N LEU A 5 4.31 1.57 -17.50
CA LEU A 5 4.79 1.62 -16.11
C LEU A 5 3.90 0.83 -15.14
N ALA A 6 2.63 0.59 -15.49
CA ALA A 6 1.68 -0.17 -14.66
C ALA A 6 1.98 -1.68 -14.60
N SER A 7 2.89 -2.17 -15.44
CA SER A 7 3.27 -3.59 -15.52
C SER A 7 4.61 -3.90 -14.85
N LEU A 8 5.36 -2.90 -14.39
CA LEU A 8 6.63 -3.10 -13.70
C LEU A 8 6.43 -3.24 -12.19
N ASN A 9 7.28 -4.04 -11.55
CA ASN A 9 7.28 -4.22 -10.11
C ASN A 9 8.71 -4.49 -9.61
N ARG A 10 8.93 -4.37 -8.28
CA ARG A 10 10.25 -4.44 -7.65
C ARG A 10 10.44 -5.72 -6.84
N SER A 11 11.57 -6.39 -7.03
CA SER A 11 12.02 -7.51 -6.18
C SER A 11 12.34 -7.01 -4.77
N ILE A 12 11.69 -7.58 -3.76
CA ILE A 12 11.82 -7.13 -2.37
C ILE A 12 13.26 -7.24 -1.86
N LYS A 13 13.96 -8.32 -2.20
CA LYS A 13 15.27 -8.57 -1.61
C LYS A 13 16.41 -7.74 -2.19
N CYS A 14 16.42 -7.54 -3.51
CA CYS A 14 17.54 -6.92 -4.23
C CYS A 14 17.16 -5.61 -4.93
N GLY A 15 15.87 -5.24 -4.94
CA GLY A 15 15.41 -4.00 -5.52
C GLY A 15 15.31 -3.97 -7.05
N ASP A 16 15.56 -5.09 -7.70
CA ASP A 16 15.52 -5.24 -9.16
C ASP A 16 14.10 -4.99 -9.70
N ILE A 17 13.97 -4.16 -10.74
CA ILE A 17 12.68 -3.73 -11.32
C ILE A 17 12.47 -4.48 -12.63
N ARG A 18 11.39 -5.25 -12.72
CA ARG A 18 11.06 -6.07 -13.89
C ARG A 18 9.56 -6.07 -14.17
N PRO A 19 9.13 -6.48 -15.38
CA PRO A 19 7.73 -6.81 -15.62
C PRO A 19 7.21 -7.78 -14.57
N LYS A 20 6.01 -7.52 -14.06
CA LYS A 20 5.36 -8.30 -12.98
C LYS A 20 5.25 -9.79 -13.30
N GLN A 21 5.15 -10.13 -14.59
CA GLN A 21 5.11 -11.49 -15.12
C GLN A 21 6.44 -12.24 -14.94
N GLU A 22 7.56 -11.52 -14.86
CA GLU A 22 8.90 -12.09 -14.66
C GLU A 22 9.26 -12.25 -13.18
N LEU A 23 8.50 -11.63 -12.28
CA LEU A 23 8.72 -11.75 -10.84
C LEU A 23 7.94 -12.92 -10.26
N LYS A 24 8.58 -13.62 -9.32
CA LYS A 24 8.00 -14.71 -8.56
C LYS A 24 7.32 -14.15 -7.32
N ARG A 25 6.07 -14.54 -7.09
CA ARG A 25 5.34 -14.21 -5.86
C ARG A 25 5.61 -15.25 -4.78
N CYS A 26 5.70 -14.83 -3.52
CA CYS A 26 5.69 -15.76 -2.41
C CYS A 26 4.37 -16.54 -2.42
N SER A 27 4.43 -17.88 -2.38
CA SER A 27 3.25 -18.73 -2.39
C SER A 27 2.45 -18.69 -1.09
N GLY A 28 3.06 -18.26 0.03
CA GLY A 28 2.39 -18.12 1.32
C GLY A 28 1.52 -16.87 1.41
N CYS A 29 2.14 -15.68 1.29
CA CYS A 29 1.43 -14.42 1.47
C CYS A 29 0.87 -13.80 0.17
N LEU A 30 1.34 -14.24 -1.00
CA LEU A 30 1.02 -13.68 -2.34
C LEU A 30 1.29 -12.17 -2.51
N SER A 31 1.90 -11.50 -1.52
CA SER A 31 2.18 -10.05 -1.52
C SER A 31 3.64 -9.72 -1.85
N ALA A 32 4.58 -10.61 -1.54
CA ALA A 32 6.00 -10.41 -1.77
C ALA A 32 6.44 -10.86 -3.16
N TYR A 33 7.18 -10.01 -3.89
CA TYR A 33 7.72 -10.29 -5.23
C TYR A 33 9.24 -10.42 -5.20
N TYR A 34 9.77 -11.39 -5.95
CA TYR A 34 11.20 -11.71 -6.02
C TYR A 34 11.63 -11.98 -7.46
N CYS A 35 12.79 -11.48 -7.85
CA CYS A 35 13.37 -11.81 -9.16
C CYS A 35 13.84 -13.28 -9.24
N SER A 36 14.07 -13.95 -8.10
CA SER A 36 14.56 -15.33 -8.05
C SER A 36 14.23 -16.03 -6.74
N ARG A 37 14.29 -17.38 -6.76
CA ARG A 37 14.18 -18.22 -5.55
C ARG A 37 15.32 -17.93 -4.56
N LYS A 38 16.50 -17.54 -5.06
CA LYS A 38 17.64 -17.11 -4.22
C LYS A 38 17.29 -15.85 -3.43
N CYS A 39 16.66 -14.86 -4.07
CA CYS A 39 16.19 -13.64 -3.41
C CYS A 39 15.14 -13.96 -2.35
N GLN A 40 14.14 -14.77 -2.68
CA GLN A 40 13.13 -15.21 -1.72
C GLN A 40 13.74 -15.94 -0.53
N ALA A 41 14.65 -16.90 -0.76
CA ALA A 41 15.25 -17.70 0.33
C ALA A 41 16.21 -16.89 1.22
N ASN A 42 16.83 -15.85 0.67
CA ASN A 42 17.65 -14.92 1.44
C ASN A 42 16.75 -14.00 2.28
N ASP A 43 15.67 -13.48 1.69
CA ASP A 43 14.68 -12.68 2.41
C ASP A 43 13.99 -13.47 3.52
N TRP A 44 13.69 -14.75 3.26
CA TRP A 44 13.14 -15.68 4.24
C TRP A 44 14.05 -15.87 5.46
N ARG A 45 15.36 -16.04 5.23
CA ARG A 45 16.33 -16.36 6.29
C ARG A 45 16.89 -15.14 6.99
N ARG A 46 17.07 -14.03 6.27
CA ARG A 46 17.82 -12.85 6.72
C ARG A 46 17.09 -11.53 6.53
N GLY A 47 15.98 -11.51 5.78
CA GLY A 47 15.25 -10.29 5.44
C GLY A 47 13.95 -10.09 6.20
N GLY A 48 13.65 -10.92 7.20
CA GLY A 48 12.44 -10.75 8.03
C GLY A 48 11.16 -11.32 7.42
N HIS A 49 11.21 -11.89 6.21
CA HIS A 49 9.98 -12.37 5.57
C HIS A 49 9.35 -13.57 6.30
N ARG A 50 10.15 -14.42 6.94
CA ARG A 50 9.64 -15.58 7.68
C ARG A 50 8.70 -15.20 8.82
N GLN A 51 8.99 -14.09 9.51
CA GLN A 51 8.20 -13.59 10.64
C GLN A 51 6.87 -12.97 10.20
N THR A 52 6.78 -12.62 8.92
CA THR A 52 5.72 -11.78 8.36
C THR A 52 4.94 -12.50 7.26
N CYS A 53 5.36 -13.70 6.91
CA CYS A 53 4.72 -14.54 5.92
C CYS A 53 3.58 -15.31 6.57
N GLY A 54 2.36 -14.90 6.27
CA GLY A 54 1.14 -15.66 6.52
C GLY A 54 0.12 -15.40 5.43
N PRO A 55 -0.92 -16.23 5.32
CA PRO A 55 -2.14 -15.80 4.65
C PRO A 55 -2.59 -14.54 5.36
N ARG A 56 -2.53 -13.39 4.67
CA ARG A 56 -3.25 -12.22 5.15
C ARG A 56 -4.70 -12.64 5.24
N GLU A 57 -5.44 -12.19 6.26
CA GLU A 57 -6.90 -12.25 6.25
C GLU A 57 -7.35 -11.48 5.02
N TYR A 58 -7.36 -12.21 3.91
CA TYR A 58 -8.02 -11.88 2.71
C TYR A 58 -9.47 -11.88 3.16
N SER A 59 -10.02 -10.69 3.37
CA SER A 59 -11.40 -10.51 2.99
C SER A 59 -11.53 -11.20 1.62
N PRO A 60 -12.49 -12.14 1.47
CA PRO A 60 -12.63 -13.02 0.31
C PRO A 60 -13.06 -12.20 -0.91
N THR A 61 -12.18 -11.31 -1.34
CA THR A 61 -12.32 -10.45 -2.47
C THR A 61 -11.73 -11.20 -3.63
N SER A 62 -12.57 -11.43 -4.62
CA SER A 62 -12.13 -12.05 -5.86
C SER A 62 -10.97 -11.24 -6.47
N THR A 63 -10.21 -11.85 -7.37
CA THR A 63 -9.18 -11.12 -8.15
C THR A 63 -9.76 -9.88 -8.85
N LYS A 64 -11.05 -9.92 -9.21
CA LYS A 64 -11.78 -8.78 -9.80
C LYS A 64 -11.94 -7.66 -8.78
N ASP A 65 -12.41 -7.97 -7.57
CA ASP A 65 -12.61 -6.99 -6.50
C ASP A 65 -11.30 -6.31 -6.11
N ARG A 66 -10.21 -7.07 -5.98
CA ARG A 66 -8.88 -6.49 -5.77
C ARG A 66 -8.48 -5.49 -6.85
N SER A 67 -8.77 -5.81 -8.10
CA SER A 67 -8.42 -4.97 -9.25
C SER A 67 -9.27 -3.70 -9.26
N PHE A 68 -10.55 -3.84 -8.92
CA PHE A 68 -11.46 -2.72 -8.73
C PHE A 68 -10.98 -1.78 -7.61
N PHE A 69 -10.67 -2.32 -6.43
CA PHE A 69 -10.20 -1.53 -5.30
C PHE A 69 -8.86 -0.85 -5.58
N LEU A 70 -7.94 -1.53 -6.27
CA LEU A 70 -6.70 -0.91 -6.75
C LEU A 70 -6.99 0.28 -7.68
N ALA A 71 -7.89 0.08 -8.65
CA ALA A 71 -8.29 1.14 -9.56
C ALA A 71 -8.96 2.31 -8.83
N LEU A 72 -9.78 2.03 -7.81
CA LEU A 72 -10.42 3.03 -6.98
C LEU A 72 -9.42 3.85 -6.18
N VAL A 73 -8.47 3.21 -5.48
CA VAL A 73 -7.38 3.89 -4.75
C VAL A 73 -6.58 4.78 -5.70
N LEU A 74 -6.20 4.26 -6.87
CA LEU A 74 -5.43 5.02 -7.87
C LEU A 74 -6.22 6.20 -8.44
N HIS A 75 -7.51 6.00 -8.72
CA HIS A 75 -8.40 7.06 -9.19
C HIS A 75 -8.54 8.16 -8.13
N THR A 76 -8.87 7.80 -6.89
CA THR A 76 -8.99 8.74 -5.78
C THR A 76 -7.70 9.49 -5.52
N HIS A 77 -6.55 8.80 -5.51
CA HIS A 77 -5.26 9.46 -5.37
C HIS A 77 -5.06 10.52 -6.46
N ARG A 78 -5.33 10.16 -7.72
CA ARG A 78 -5.15 11.07 -8.85
C ARG A 78 -6.11 12.25 -8.81
N THR A 79 -7.38 12.04 -8.47
CA THR A 79 -8.40 13.09 -8.48
C THR A 79 -8.36 13.97 -7.23
N GLN A 80 -7.85 13.45 -6.11
CA GLN A 80 -7.80 14.16 -4.84
C GLN A 80 -6.36 14.42 -4.36
N GLN A 81 -5.38 14.40 -5.27
CA GLN A 81 -3.96 14.52 -4.96
C GLN A 81 -3.62 15.76 -4.14
N GLU A 82 -4.21 16.90 -4.47
CA GLU A 82 -4.00 18.16 -3.75
C GLU A 82 -4.49 18.07 -2.30
N LYS A 83 -5.70 17.52 -2.10
CA LYS A 83 -6.29 17.32 -0.77
C LYS A 83 -5.46 16.34 0.07
N ILE A 84 -4.98 15.25 -0.54
CA ILE A 84 -4.08 14.28 0.12
C ILE A 84 -2.79 14.97 0.54
N THR A 85 -2.15 15.70 -0.39
CA THR A 85 -0.88 16.39 -0.15
C THR A 85 -1.01 17.44 0.95
N GLN A 86 -2.09 18.22 0.93
CA GLN A 86 -2.38 19.22 1.95
C GLN A 86 -2.54 18.57 3.33
N LYS A 87 -3.36 17.51 3.45
CA LYS A 87 -3.54 16.80 4.71
C LYS A 87 -2.24 16.16 5.21
N HIS A 88 -1.45 15.60 4.30
CA HIS A 88 -0.15 15.01 4.63
C HIS A 88 0.83 16.06 5.17
N ARG A 89 0.88 17.24 4.54
CA ARG A 89 1.70 18.37 5.00
C ARG A 89 1.27 18.85 6.39
N LEU A 90 -0.04 19.05 6.59
CA LEU A 90 -0.58 19.46 7.89
C LEU A 90 -0.27 18.43 8.98
N PHE A 91 -0.39 17.15 8.67
CA PHE A 91 -0.02 16.07 9.58
C PHE A 91 1.47 16.15 9.94
N LYS A 92 2.37 16.23 8.97
CA LYS A 92 3.82 16.30 9.21
C LYS A 92 4.25 17.56 9.96
N GLN A 93 3.56 18.68 9.77
CA GLN A 93 3.81 19.89 10.54
C GLN A 93 3.44 19.70 12.02
N LYS A 94 2.36 18.95 12.30
CA LYS A 94 1.88 18.69 13.66
C LYS A 94 2.64 17.54 14.34
N TYR A 95 3.05 16.54 13.57
CA TYR A 95 3.69 15.31 14.03
C TYR A 95 4.92 15.00 13.14
N PRO A 96 6.03 15.74 13.31
CA PRO A 96 7.20 15.61 12.43
C PRO A 96 7.83 14.21 12.46
N GLU A 97 7.92 13.63 13.67
CA GLU A 97 8.55 12.32 13.92
C GLU A 97 7.65 11.12 13.57
N GLU A 98 6.34 11.32 13.42
CA GLU A 98 5.42 10.22 13.15
C GLU A 98 5.41 9.84 11.67
N ILE A 99 5.32 8.54 11.38
CA ILE A 99 5.20 8.02 10.02
C ILE A 99 3.72 8.06 9.62
N PRO A 100 3.31 8.89 8.65
CA PRO A 100 1.92 8.95 8.24
C PRO A 100 1.54 7.79 7.31
N PHE A 101 0.28 7.39 7.37
CA PHE A 101 -0.38 6.64 6.29
C PHE A 101 -1.67 7.32 5.86
N ILE A 102 -2.13 7.01 4.65
CA ILE A 102 -3.34 7.60 4.07
C ILE A 102 -4.48 6.60 4.20
N MET A 103 -5.55 6.99 4.87
CA MET A 103 -6.79 6.21 4.96
C MET A 103 -7.84 6.77 4.01
N LEU A 104 -8.40 5.92 3.15
CA LEU A 104 -9.53 6.23 2.28
C LEU A 104 -10.77 5.52 2.82
N ASP A 105 -11.70 6.28 3.42
CA ASP A 105 -12.94 5.75 3.99
C ASP A 105 -14.10 5.97 3.02
N PHE A 106 -14.63 4.88 2.47
CA PHE A 106 -15.78 4.87 1.56
C PHE A 106 -17.08 4.46 2.26
N THR A 107 -17.11 4.40 3.59
CA THR A 107 -18.28 3.89 4.34
C THR A 107 -19.43 4.89 4.45
N THR A 108 -19.21 6.15 4.08
CA THR A 108 -20.22 7.22 4.14
C THR A 108 -20.85 7.53 2.78
N GLY A 109 -20.59 6.69 1.76
CA GLY A 109 -21.08 6.90 0.39
C GLY A 109 -20.25 7.89 -0.43
N THR A 110 -19.35 8.64 0.21
CA THR A 110 -18.28 9.41 -0.44
C THR A 110 -16.93 9.02 0.15
N CYS A 111 -15.83 9.35 -0.54
CA CYS A 111 -14.49 9.06 -0.03
C CYS A 111 -14.03 10.15 0.95
N GLU A 112 -13.90 9.78 2.23
CA GLU A 112 -13.23 10.59 3.23
C GLU A 112 -11.74 10.22 3.31
N ILE A 113 -10.88 11.21 3.07
CA ILE A 113 -9.44 11.04 3.19
C ILE A 113 -9.01 11.40 4.61
N HIS A 114 -8.25 10.52 5.26
CA HIS A 114 -7.56 10.83 6.51
C HIS A 114 -6.07 10.57 6.37
N VAL A 115 -5.27 11.33 7.11
CA VAL A 115 -3.85 11.02 7.33
C VAL A 115 -3.70 10.71 8.81
N ARG A 116 -3.17 9.53 9.12
CA ARG A 116 -3.16 8.93 10.45
C ARG A 116 -1.74 8.49 10.83
N SER A 117 -1.53 8.27 12.12
CA SER A 117 -0.25 7.82 12.67
C SER A 117 -0.02 6.35 12.38
N SER A 118 1.24 5.95 12.17
CA SER A 118 1.62 4.54 12.07
C SER A 118 1.15 3.68 13.24
N GLY A 119 0.94 4.25 14.43
CA GLY A 119 0.38 3.55 15.59
C GLY A 119 -1.06 3.06 15.40
N ASP A 120 -1.82 3.66 14.47
CA ASP A 120 -3.20 3.26 14.15
C ASP A 120 -3.27 2.14 13.08
N VAL A 121 -2.12 1.73 12.52
CA VAL A 121 -2.06 0.68 11.49
C VAL A 121 -2.29 -0.68 12.16
N PRO A 122 -3.22 -1.51 11.64
CA PRO A 122 -3.39 -2.87 12.15
C PRO A 122 -2.06 -3.65 12.08
N SER A 123 -1.79 -4.44 13.13
CA SER A 123 -0.49 -5.09 13.36
C SER A 123 0.03 -5.90 12.17
N GLU A 124 -0.88 -6.50 11.40
CA GLU A 124 -0.61 -7.31 10.22
C GLU A 124 -0.03 -6.53 9.03
N TYR A 125 -0.06 -5.19 9.09
CA TYR A 125 0.50 -4.31 8.06
C TYR A 125 1.69 -3.47 8.50
N VAL A 126 2.19 -3.67 9.72
CA VAL A 126 3.38 -2.97 10.24
C VAL A 126 4.56 -3.08 9.28
N VAL A 127 4.71 -4.23 8.63
CA VAL A 127 5.81 -4.49 7.67
C VAL A 127 5.68 -3.63 6.41
N ASP A 128 4.46 -3.47 5.87
CA ASP A 128 4.26 -2.62 4.70
C ASP A 128 4.46 -1.15 5.05
N MET A 129 4.14 -0.77 6.30
CA MET A 129 4.41 0.56 6.85
C MET A 129 5.92 0.80 7.03
N GLU A 130 6.68 -0.13 7.61
CA GLU A 130 8.14 -0.06 7.72
C GLU A 130 8.81 0.02 6.35
N ARG A 131 8.29 -0.73 5.38
CA ARG A 131 8.75 -0.67 3.98
C ARG A 131 8.47 0.69 3.34
N ALA A 132 7.30 1.27 3.60
CA ALA A 132 6.98 2.62 3.16
C ALA A 132 7.91 3.66 3.79
N ALA A 133 8.12 3.58 5.10
CA ALA A 133 9.01 4.48 5.84
C ALA A 133 10.46 4.40 5.35
N SER A 134 10.98 3.18 5.15
CA SER A 134 12.36 2.93 4.71
C SER A 134 12.61 3.29 3.24
N SER A 135 11.57 3.67 2.49
CA SER A 135 11.67 3.99 1.06
C SER A 135 12.14 5.41 0.76
N GLY A 136 12.30 6.27 1.79
CA GLY A 136 12.65 7.68 1.60
C GLY A 136 11.55 8.48 0.90
N GLY A 137 10.28 8.06 1.02
CA GLY A 137 9.14 8.70 0.39
C GLY A 137 8.79 8.17 -1.00
N GLU A 138 9.55 7.21 -1.53
CA GLU A 138 9.20 6.53 -2.77
C GLU A 138 7.90 5.72 -2.61
N LEU A 139 7.67 5.09 -1.48
CA LEU A 139 6.48 4.30 -1.19
C LEU A 139 5.57 5.00 -0.18
N GLN A 140 4.29 5.10 -0.51
CA GLN A 140 3.25 5.54 0.42
C GLN A 140 2.30 4.39 0.75
N LEU A 141 1.89 4.31 2.01
CA LEU A 141 0.93 3.33 2.49
C LEU A 141 -0.49 3.89 2.41
N TYR A 142 -1.36 3.20 1.67
CA TYR A 142 -2.80 3.46 1.61
C TYR A 142 -3.55 2.38 2.36
N LEU A 143 -4.51 2.77 3.17
CA LEU A 143 -5.45 1.91 3.88
C LEU A 143 -6.84 2.27 3.40
N MET A 144 -7.56 1.33 2.81
CA MET A 144 -8.93 1.59 2.33
C MET A 144 -9.95 0.90 3.21
N LYS A 145 -10.98 1.64 3.63
CA LYS A 145 -12.14 1.15 4.38
C LYS A 145 -13.38 1.18 3.48
N VAL A 146 -14.01 0.03 3.27
CA VAL A 146 -15.25 -0.10 2.49
C VAL A 146 -16.31 -0.85 3.30
N LEU A 147 -17.58 -0.62 2.99
CA LEU A 147 -18.68 -1.44 3.53
C LEU A 147 -18.71 -2.78 2.78
N ASP A 148 -18.71 -3.88 3.53
CA ASP A 148 -19.03 -5.20 2.98
C ASP A 148 -20.56 -5.31 2.78
N GLY A 149 -20.99 -5.75 1.59
CA GLY A 149 -22.40 -5.87 1.21
C GLY A 149 -23.16 -7.01 1.91
N THR A 150 -22.50 -7.77 2.79
CA THR A 150 -23.16 -8.79 3.60
C THR A 150 -23.68 -8.19 4.93
N LEU A 151 -25.00 -7.97 4.96
CA LEU A 151 -25.86 -7.53 6.08
C LEU A 151 -25.81 -6.04 6.48
N MET A 152 -26.70 -5.28 5.86
CA MET A 152 -27.38 -4.19 6.56
C MET A 152 -28.23 -4.81 7.67
N GLU A 153 -27.88 -4.56 8.93
CA GLU A 153 -28.81 -4.21 10.03
C GLU A 153 -28.17 -4.24 11.44
N SER A 154 -26.98 -4.83 11.67
CA SER A 154 -26.36 -4.76 13.02
C SER A 154 -24.86 -5.07 13.17
N GLY A 155 -24.06 -5.23 12.10
CA GLY A 155 -22.66 -5.64 12.27
C GLY A 155 -21.76 -5.30 11.07
N LYS A 156 -21.20 -4.09 11.04
CA LYS A 156 -20.31 -3.63 9.97
C LYS A 156 -19.02 -4.45 9.96
N ARG A 157 -18.82 -5.28 8.92
CA ARG A 157 -17.50 -5.82 8.60
C ARG A 157 -16.72 -4.77 7.83
N GLN A 158 -15.61 -4.35 8.43
CA GLN A 158 -14.66 -3.41 7.84
C GLN A 158 -13.63 -4.21 7.06
N MET A 159 -13.58 -4.03 5.74
CA MET A 159 -12.47 -4.51 4.96
C MET A 159 -11.41 -3.43 4.87
N THR A 160 -10.20 -3.76 5.33
CA THR A 160 -9.01 -2.95 5.21
C THR A 160 -8.12 -3.51 4.10
N LEU A 161 -7.88 -2.74 3.05
CA LEU A 161 -6.94 -3.13 1.99
C LEU A 161 -5.76 -2.18 1.96
N ILE A 162 -4.55 -2.76 1.93
CA ILE A 162 -3.30 -2.00 1.98
C ILE A 162 -2.53 -2.11 0.67
N TRP A 163 -2.16 -0.95 0.12
CA TRP A 163 -1.27 -0.85 -1.03
C TRP A 163 -0.12 0.11 -0.76
N SER A 164 1.08 -0.32 -1.15
CA SER A 164 2.25 0.52 -1.27
C SER A 164 2.50 0.85 -2.74
N PHE A 165 2.44 2.11 -3.12
CA PHE A 165 2.77 2.55 -4.49
C PHE A 165 4.03 3.38 -4.54
N PRO A 166 4.88 3.22 -5.58
CA PRO A 166 5.89 4.19 -5.91
C PRO A 166 5.20 5.50 -6.33
N LEU A 167 5.24 6.51 -5.47
CA LEU A 167 4.69 7.83 -5.74
C LEU A 167 5.79 8.85 -5.49
N ARG A 168 6.48 9.24 -6.58
CA ARG A 168 7.32 10.44 -6.57
C ARG A 168 6.43 11.63 -6.21
N ILE A 169 6.51 12.08 -4.96
CA ILE A 169 6.18 13.46 -4.64
C ILE A 169 7.25 14.26 -5.37
N GLY A 170 6.88 14.90 -6.48
CA GLY A 170 7.82 15.70 -7.25
C GLY A 170 8.47 16.73 -6.34
N ASN A 171 9.77 16.58 -6.08
CA ASN A 171 10.60 17.72 -5.78
C ASN A 171 10.78 18.47 -7.10
N HIS A 172 9.95 19.49 -7.30
CA HIS A 172 10.47 20.72 -7.89
C HIS A 172 11.43 21.32 -6.86
N SER A 173 12.67 20.85 -6.86
CA SER A 173 13.80 21.73 -6.59
C SER A 173 14.15 22.36 -7.94
N ALA A 174 13.80 23.64 -8.06
CA ALA A 174 14.27 24.53 -9.11
C ALA A 174 15.81 24.47 -9.22
N PRO A 175 16.39 24.74 -10.40
CA PRO A 175 17.83 24.82 -10.54
C PRO A 175 18.33 26.06 -9.81
N VAL A 176 19.37 25.90 -9.00
CA VAL A 176 20.39 26.92 -8.72
C VAL A 176 21.73 26.26 -8.92
#